data_AF-A0A4R1R723-F1
#
_entry.id   AF-A0A4R1R723-F1
#
_cell.length_a   1.000
_cell.length_b   1.000
_cell.length_c   1.000
_cell.angle_alpha   90.00
_cell.angle_beta   90.00
_cell.angle_gamma   90.00
#
_symmetry.space_group_name_H-M   'P 1'
#
loop_
_entity.id
_entity.type
_entity.pdbx_description
1 polymer ?
#
loop_
_entity_poly.entity_id
_entity_poly.type
_entity_poly.pdbx_seq_one_letter_code
_entity_poly.pdbx_strand_id
1 'polypeptide(L)'
;MTKTVDYGGVSFRVRTAYPRGRKASKAPCRALISPINPETGEVITKRQLFASESDCPVDKPVYGVNPADIEEHHFPAIANELIQAMYQAGLLAAGNRYEPTHDLGDAAESYKEMFFSIHQQQWAERTIDDYRRQYDILVTELRGTTAESLTPEIYRALQERICRNAAGTARKKSDWVAGTEAPPSGAKRLNLLYLLIWDLKTTEGYNIPLVPTRYAGKPSRQDLLLSYIDSARSIPRNLLKQVCDETILSGQVGILADTGLRISEYGGLLFCSIARLEGSQGAMYYLRVTGQLGVSSNTRTEIPKTTSSYRVVPLSVELGEILMQRQQELERDYGNVPLMLMCGSVQAGEYCTDAKTVSGTMNNITEQIPELLRDPRILEALKKSRPYRFDEVCQDNYLLSMLTCHALRRNFCTWIYCESGMDTKQAYQQMGHAKKSEMRRSGAIGATPGEIYHMCLQKHVSRTLYHDPHPLRYQAGEEFSETEVPACAIELTLPANSRWQLIVAETEPMAHTSCQGDNVSVSQKWQEDIRCRSDGYALLADPSVYTIREKKKLFA
;
A
#
# COMPACT_ATOMS: atom_id res chain seq x y z
N MET A 1 40.00 46.33 -11.20
CA MET A 1 39.41 47.23 -12.20
C MET A 1 38.02 47.61 -11.73
N THR A 2 37.61 48.87 -11.86
CA THR A 2 36.26 49.32 -11.48
C THR A 2 35.56 49.80 -12.73
N LYS A 3 34.32 49.36 -12.93
CA LYS A 3 33.48 49.86 -14.01
C LYS A 3 32.02 49.97 -13.58
N THR A 4 31.26 50.76 -14.33
CA THR A 4 29.80 50.82 -14.22
C THR A 4 29.18 50.00 -15.34
N VAL A 5 28.17 49.19 -15.03
CA VAL A 5 27.43 48.35 -15.98
C VAL A 5 25.95 48.60 -15.77
N ASP A 6 25.23 48.95 -16.84
CA ASP A 6 23.78 49.14 -16.81
C ASP A 6 23.07 47.83 -17.16
N TYR A 7 22.10 47.42 -16.34
CA TYR A 7 21.34 46.19 -16.52
C TYR A 7 19.93 46.32 -15.93
N GLY A 8 18.91 45.97 -16.71
CA GLY A 8 17.51 46.03 -16.25
C GLY A 8 17.03 47.43 -15.81
N GLY A 9 17.60 48.50 -16.37
CA GLY A 9 17.28 49.88 -16.00
C GLY A 9 17.98 50.38 -14.72
N VAL A 10 18.92 49.61 -14.15
CA VAL A 10 19.71 49.96 -12.96
C VAL A 10 21.20 49.92 -13.28
N SER A 11 21.94 50.90 -12.79
CA SER A 11 23.40 50.95 -12.91
C SER A 11 24.07 50.20 -11.76
N PHE A 12 25.13 49.44 -12.06
CA PHE A 12 25.91 48.68 -11.08
C PHE A 12 27.37 49.06 -11.12
N ARG A 13 27.98 49.26 -9.95
CA ARG A 13 29.43 49.35 -9.79
C ARG A 13 30.00 47.94 -9.66
N VAL A 14 30.83 47.54 -10.61
CA VAL A 14 31.52 46.24 -10.63
C VAL A 14 33.00 46.45 -10.37
N ARG A 15 33.51 45.90 -9.26
CA ARG A 15 34.93 45.95 -8.87
C ARG A 15 35.55 44.57 -8.97
N THR A 16 36.41 44.37 -9.96
CA THR A 16 37.13 43.13 -10.16
C THR A 16 38.52 43.16 -9.53
N ALA A 17 38.91 42.05 -8.93
CA ALA A 17 40.24 41.83 -8.37
C ALA A 17 40.61 40.34 -8.49
N TYR A 18 41.90 40.04 -8.45
CA TYR A 18 42.44 38.68 -8.37
C TYR A 18 43.02 38.47 -6.97
N PRO A 19 42.26 37.88 -6.02
CA PRO A 19 42.73 37.70 -4.65
C PRO A 19 43.91 36.73 -4.60
N ARG A 20 44.98 37.08 -3.89
CA ARG A 20 46.19 36.24 -3.78
C ARG A 20 45.88 34.81 -3.33
N GLY A 21 44.94 34.63 -2.41
CA GLY A 21 44.52 33.31 -1.90
C GLY A 21 43.73 32.44 -2.88
N ARG A 22 43.40 32.93 -4.09
CA ARG A 22 42.62 32.19 -5.10
C ARG A 22 43.33 32.01 -6.44
N LYS A 23 44.62 32.36 -6.51
CA LYS A 23 45.41 32.30 -7.75
C LYS A 23 45.45 30.91 -8.40
N ALA A 24 45.35 29.84 -7.61
CA ALA A 24 45.36 28.45 -8.08
C ALA A 24 43.95 27.80 -8.21
N SER A 25 42.87 28.57 -8.03
CA SER A 25 41.50 28.05 -8.11
C SER A 25 40.94 28.08 -9.53
N LYS A 26 39.89 27.29 -9.80
CA LYS A 26 39.17 27.29 -11.08
C LYS A 26 38.43 28.61 -11.38
N ALA A 27 38.26 29.49 -10.39
CA ALA A 27 37.64 30.81 -10.52
C ALA A 27 38.47 31.88 -9.77
N PRO A 28 39.64 32.27 -10.32
CA PRO A 28 40.61 33.12 -9.63
C PRO A 28 40.23 34.60 -9.63
N CYS A 29 39.30 35.04 -10.49
CA CYS A 29 38.79 36.41 -10.53
C CYS A 29 37.61 36.57 -9.57
N ARG A 30 37.59 37.66 -8.80
CA ARG A 30 36.45 38.06 -7.95
C ARG A 30 35.92 39.40 -8.42
N ALA A 31 34.61 39.50 -8.63
CA ALA A 31 33.90 40.77 -8.76
C ALA A 31 33.09 41.06 -7.49
N LEU A 32 33.08 42.32 -7.05
CA LEU A 32 32.10 42.85 -6.12
C LEU A 32 31.11 43.69 -6.92
N ILE A 33 29.83 43.30 -6.88
CA ILE A 33 28.75 43.97 -7.60
C ILE A 33 27.95 44.77 -6.57
N SER A 34 27.84 46.07 -6.80
CA SER A 34 27.10 47.00 -5.94
C SER A 34 26.09 47.79 -6.77
N PRO A 35 24.80 47.79 -6.42
CA PRO A 35 23.81 48.58 -7.15
C PRO A 35 23.96 50.07 -6.84
N ILE A 36 23.63 50.92 -7.81
CA ILE A 36 23.66 52.39 -7.71
C ILE A 36 22.22 52.89 -7.65
N ASN A 37 21.94 53.80 -6.72
CA ASN A 37 20.62 54.43 -6.63
C ASN A 37 20.43 55.35 -7.86
N PRO A 38 19.38 55.16 -8.66
CA PRO A 38 19.14 55.95 -9.87
C PRO A 38 18.81 57.41 -9.58
N GLU A 39 18.28 57.74 -8.40
CA GLU A 39 17.95 59.12 -8.01
C GLU A 39 19.16 59.90 -7.50
N THR A 40 20.04 59.26 -6.72
CA THR A 40 21.18 59.93 -6.08
C THR A 40 22.50 59.71 -6.81
N GLY A 41 22.61 58.70 -7.68
CA GLY A 41 23.85 58.30 -8.34
C GLY A 41 24.89 57.65 -7.41
N GLU A 42 24.54 57.42 -6.14
CA GLU A 42 25.42 56.83 -5.13
C GLU A 42 25.23 55.31 -5.00
N VAL A 43 26.26 54.62 -4.52
CA VAL A 43 26.18 53.17 -4.27
C VAL A 43 25.25 52.92 -3.09
N ILE A 44 24.32 51.98 -3.27
CA ILE A 44 23.34 51.62 -2.25
C ILE A 44 24.02 50.94 -1.07
N THR A 45 23.67 51.39 0.12
CA THR A 45 24.17 50.84 1.39
C THR A 45 23.32 49.66 1.85
N LYS A 46 23.89 48.80 2.71
CA LYS A 46 23.17 47.68 3.29
C LYS A 46 22.00 48.12 4.16
N ARG A 47 22.08 49.31 4.78
CA ARG A 47 20.95 49.94 5.49
C ARG A 47 19.80 50.23 4.56
N GLN A 48 20.07 50.81 3.40
CA GLN A 48 19.04 51.15 2.40
C GLN A 48 18.40 49.90 1.78
N LEU A 49 19.17 48.85 1.47
CA LEU A 49 18.65 47.68 0.75
C LEU A 49 18.07 46.57 1.64
N PHE A 50 18.65 46.35 2.81
CA PHE A 50 18.31 45.21 3.68
C PHE A 50 17.85 45.63 5.09
N ALA A 51 17.57 46.92 5.31
CA ALA A 51 17.20 47.50 6.61
C ALA A 51 18.19 47.15 7.76
N SER A 52 19.46 46.90 7.43
CA SER A 52 20.51 46.61 8.43
C SER A 52 21.04 47.89 9.08
N GLU A 53 21.73 47.79 10.23
CA GLU A 53 22.36 48.96 10.86
C GLU A 53 23.63 49.45 10.14
N SER A 54 24.05 48.81 9.04
CA SER A 54 25.34 49.08 8.38
C SER A 54 25.23 50.05 7.19
N ASP A 55 25.98 51.15 7.25
CA ASP A 55 26.15 52.10 6.13
C ASP A 55 27.20 51.65 5.09
N CYS A 56 27.71 50.42 5.20
CA CYS A 56 28.63 49.88 4.20
C CYS A 56 27.90 49.63 2.86
N PRO A 57 28.59 49.78 1.72
CA PRO A 57 28.05 49.41 0.42
C PRO A 57 27.55 47.95 0.38
N VAL A 58 26.49 47.71 -0.38
CA VAL A 58 26.08 46.36 -0.75
C VAL A 58 27.08 45.80 -1.75
N ASP A 59 28.04 45.01 -1.26
CA ASP A 59 29.03 44.33 -2.10
C ASP A 59 28.70 42.84 -2.18
N LYS A 60 28.09 42.42 -3.30
CA LYS A 60 27.82 41.00 -3.53
C LYS A 60 28.99 40.35 -4.28
N PRO A 61 29.71 39.39 -3.67
CA PRO A 61 30.87 38.78 -4.30
C PRO A 61 30.47 37.69 -5.29
N VAL A 62 31.07 37.73 -6.48
CA VAL A 62 30.97 36.73 -7.54
C VAL A 62 32.36 36.31 -7.96
N TYR A 63 32.51 35.04 -8.36
CA TYR A 63 33.79 34.49 -8.79
C TYR A 63 33.66 33.90 -10.19
N GLY A 64 34.66 34.12 -11.03
CA GLY A 64 34.74 33.57 -12.38
C GLY A 64 36.18 33.40 -12.85
N VAL A 65 36.36 32.92 -14.07
CA VAL A 65 37.69 32.69 -14.67
C VAL A 65 38.41 34.02 -14.91
N ASN A 66 37.69 35.01 -15.44
CA ASN A 66 38.17 36.35 -15.76
C ASN A 66 36.99 37.35 -15.72
N PRO A 67 37.22 38.68 -15.89
CA PRO A 67 36.12 39.66 -15.89
C PRO A 67 35.03 39.42 -16.94
N ALA A 68 35.38 38.98 -18.14
CA ALA A 68 34.41 38.73 -19.22
C ALA A 68 33.46 37.58 -18.87
N ASP A 69 34.00 36.49 -18.32
CA ASP A 69 33.24 35.33 -17.83
C ASP A 69 32.23 35.73 -16.73
N ILE A 70 32.64 36.62 -15.82
CA ILE A 70 31.74 37.13 -14.78
C ILE A 70 30.60 37.93 -15.41
N GLU A 71 30.87 38.76 -16.40
CA GLU A 71 29.86 39.62 -17.03
C GLU A 71 28.84 38.82 -17.85
N GLU A 72 29.31 37.81 -18.58
CA GLU A 72 28.46 37.01 -19.47
C GLU A 72 27.63 35.97 -18.69
N HIS A 73 28.24 35.27 -17.72
CA HIS A 73 27.62 34.08 -17.13
C HIS A 73 27.16 34.24 -15.68
N HIS A 74 27.68 35.23 -14.93
CA HIS A 74 27.44 35.31 -13.48
C HIS A 74 26.78 36.62 -13.02
N PHE A 75 27.03 37.72 -13.74
CA PHE A 75 26.49 39.04 -13.45
C PHE A 75 24.97 39.09 -13.59
N PRO A 76 24.32 38.52 -14.63
CA PRO A 76 22.86 38.63 -14.81
C PRO A 76 22.06 38.13 -13.60
N ALA A 77 22.43 36.97 -13.03
CA ALA A 77 21.72 36.38 -11.89
C ALA A 77 21.79 37.28 -10.64
N ILE A 78 22.97 37.84 -10.36
CA ILE A 78 23.18 38.70 -9.20
C ILE A 78 22.58 40.10 -9.40
N ALA A 79 22.63 40.63 -10.62
CA ALA A 79 21.97 41.88 -10.96
C ALA A 79 20.45 41.78 -10.79
N ASN A 80 19.83 40.69 -11.26
CA ASN A 80 18.40 40.44 -11.06
C ASN A 80 18.01 40.33 -9.59
N GLU A 81 18.81 39.61 -8.79
CA GLU A 81 18.57 39.51 -7.34
C GLU A 81 18.62 40.87 -6.64
N LEU A 82 19.63 41.68 -6.96
CA LEU A 82 19.78 43.03 -6.38
C LEU A 82 18.67 43.99 -6.85
N ILE A 83 18.25 43.91 -8.11
CA ILE A 83 17.11 44.70 -8.62
C ILE A 83 15.82 44.33 -7.87
N GLN A 84 15.56 43.04 -7.65
CA GLN A 84 14.40 42.60 -6.87
C GLN A 84 14.44 43.11 -5.43
N ALA A 85 15.60 43.04 -4.78
CA ALA A 85 15.79 43.62 -3.45
C ALA A 85 15.55 45.14 -3.43
N MET A 86 15.97 45.86 -4.49
CA MET A 86 15.74 47.30 -4.61
C MET A 86 14.26 47.65 -4.76
N TYR A 87 13.51 46.86 -5.52
CA TYR A 87 12.05 47.02 -5.60
C TYR A 87 11.37 46.74 -4.26
N GLN A 88 11.77 45.68 -3.54
CA GLN A 88 11.21 45.34 -2.22
C GLN A 88 11.52 46.42 -1.18
N ALA A 89 12.69 47.05 -1.26
CA ALA A 89 13.08 48.18 -0.41
C ALA A 89 12.44 49.52 -0.82
N GLY A 90 11.65 49.55 -1.90
CA GLY A 90 11.01 50.77 -2.41
C GLY A 90 11.98 51.75 -3.07
N LEU A 91 13.18 51.30 -3.45
CA LEU A 91 14.24 52.13 -4.07
C LEU A 91 14.08 52.27 -5.60
N LEU A 92 13.13 51.56 -6.20
CA LEU A 92 12.76 51.66 -7.61
C LEU A 92 11.25 51.86 -7.71
N ALA A 93 10.82 52.85 -8.51
CA ALA A 93 9.42 53.05 -8.81
C ALA A 93 8.84 51.81 -9.50
N ALA A 94 7.64 51.37 -9.09
CA ALA A 94 6.93 50.25 -9.70
C ALA A 94 6.43 50.62 -11.11
N GLY A 95 7.35 50.78 -12.07
CA GLY A 95 7.05 50.77 -13.48
C GLY A 95 6.60 49.37 -13.90
N ASN A 96 5.51 49.30 -14.66
CA ASN A 96 4.86 48.09 -15.18
C ASN A 96 5.84 46.90 -15.35
N ARG A 97 5.83 46.00 -14.37
CA ARG A 97 6.53 44.72 -14.48
C ARG A 97 5.81 43.87 -15.53
N TYR A 98 6.43 43.72 -16.69
CA TYR A 98 6.36 42.44 -17.39
C TYR A 98 7.26 41.48 -16.60
N GLU A 99 6.72 40.89 -15.53
CA GLU A 99 7.27 39.62 -15.04
C GLU A 99 6.93 38.58 -16.11
N PRO A 100 7.90 37.78 -16.61
CA PRO A 100 7.56 36.64 -17.44
C PRO A 100 6.63 35.75 -16.60
N THR A 101 5.36 35.70 -16.97
CA THR A 101 4.41 34.81 -16.32
C THR A 101 4.79 33.40 -16.69
N HIS A 102 5.22 32.61 -15.71
CA HIS A 102 5.63 31.24 -15.97
C HIS A 102 4.40 30.35 -15.99
N ASP A 103 4.09 29.76 -17.13
CA ASP A 103 3.06 28.73 -17.22
C ASP A 103 3.47 27.52 -16.38
N LEU A 104 2.60 27.08 -15.47
CA LEU A 104 2.87 25.95 -14.59
C LEU A 104 2.98 24.63 -15.35
N GLY A 105 2.30 24.50 -16.50
CA GLY A 105 2.43 23.34 -17.36
C GLY A 105 3.83 23.25 -17.97
N ASP A 106 4.33 24.35 -18.53
CA ASP A 106 5.66 24.41 -19.14
C ASP A 106 6.78 24.22 -18.09
N ALA A 107 6.61 24.82 -16.90
CA ALA A 107 7.51 24.63 -15.77
C ALA A 107 7.52 23.18 -15.30
N ALA A 108 6.35 22.55 -15.16
CA ALA A 108 6.22 21.15 -14.77
C ALA A 108 6.80 20.19 -15.80
N GLU A 109 6.60 20.46 -17.09
CA GLU A 109 7.15 19.67 -18.20
C GLU A 109 8.68 19.68 -18.17
N SER A 110 9.27 20.87 -18.01
CA SER A 110 10.73 21.06 -17.92
C SER A 110 11.33 20.43 -16.66
N TYR A 111 10.59 20.46 -15.54
CA TYR A 111 11.05 19.94 -14.23
C TYR A 111 10.86 18.42 -14.06
N LYS A 112 10.17 17.74 -14.99
CA LYS A 112 9.74 16.33 -14.84
C LYS A 112 10.85 15.37 -14.42
N GLU A 113 11.99 15.38 -15.11
CA GLU A 113 13.08 14.44 -14.78
C GLU A 113 13.72 14.73 -13.42
N MET A 114 13.86 16.02 -13.07
CA MET A 114 14.35 16.44 -11.75
C MET A 114 13.37 16.00 -10.65
N PHE A 115 12.07 16.24 -10.82
CA PHE A 115 11.01 15.83 -9.90
C PHE A 115 11.09 14.33 -9.58
N PHE A 116 11.15 13.47 -10.61
CA PHE A 116 11.24 12.03 -10.38
C PHE A 116 12.60 11.60 -9.81
N SER A 117 13.69 12.30 -10.11
CA SER A 117 15.01 12.01 -9.51
C SER A 117 15.05 12.30 -8.00
N ILE A 118 14.37 13.35 -7.54
CA ILE A 118 14.28 13.72 -6.12
C ILE A 118 13.43 12.71 -5.36
N HIS A 119 12.32 12.26 -5.95
CA HIS A 119 11.38 11.36 -5.30
C HIS A 119 11.61 9.86 -5.56
N GLN A 120 12.58 9.48 -6.39
CA GLN A 120 12.80 8.08 -6.80
C GLN A 120 12.98 7.11 -5.62
N GLN A 121 13.60 7.55 -4.52
CA GLN A 121 13.84 6.71 -3.35
C GLN A 121 12.57 6.50 -2.51
N GLN A 122 11.55 7.33 -2.71
CA GLN A 122 10.30 7.29 -1.94
C GLN A 122 9.27 6.32 -2.56
N TRP A 123 9.44 5.97 -3.83
CA TRP A 123 8.44 5.24 -4.61
C TRP A 123 8.99 3.94 -5.19
N ALA A 124 8.13 2.93 -5.32
CA ALA A 124 8.48 1.72 -6.07
C ALA A 124 8.53 2.02 -7.57
N GLU A 125 9.29 1.24 -8.34
CA GLU A 125 9.35 1.34 -9.81
C GLU A 125 7.96 1.41 -10.47
N ARG A 126 7.04 0.50 -10.09
CA ARG A 126 5.65 0.53 -10.57
C ARG A 126 4.91 1.83 -10.23
N THR A 127 5.17 2.37 -9.03
CA THR A 127 4.57 3.64 -8.60
C THR A 127 5.15 4.79 -9.42
N ILE A 128 6.44 4.77 -9.74
CA ILE A 128 7.09 5.75 -10.62
C ILE A 128 6.47 5.69 -12.03
N ASP A 129 6.32 4.51 -12.63
CA ASP A 129 5.75 4.37 -13.98
C ASP A 129 4.31 4.87 -14.07
N ASP A 130 3.51 4.58 -13.05
CA ASP A 130 2.12 5.04 -12.94
C ASP A 130 2.08 6.55 -12.66
N TYR A 131 2.94 7.06 -11.78
CA TYR A 131 3.03 8.49 -11.47
C TYR A 131 3.53 9.30 -12.65
N ARG A 132 4.47 8.80 -13.46
CA ARG A 132 4.92 9.45 -14.69
C ARG A 132 3.75 9.64 -15.66
N ARG A 133 2.94 8.60 -15.87
CA ARG A 133 1.73 8.69 -16.70
C ARG A 133 0.70 9.69 -16.15
N GLN A 134 0.50 9.71 -14.83
CA GLN A 134 -0.40 10.68 -14.20
C GLN A 134 0.16 12.11 -14.23
N TYR A 135 1.48 12.26 -14.16
CA TYR A 135 2.19 13.54 -14.23
C TYR A 135 2.02 14.18 -15.62
N ASP A 136 2.09 13.40 -16.69
CA ASP A 136 1.86 13.91 -18.06
C ASP A 136 0.45 14.48 -18.25
N ILE A 137 -0.55 13.84 -17.64
CA ILE A 137 -1.92 14.35 -17.62
C ILE A 137 -2.00 15.62 -16.78
N LEU A 138 -1.35 15.63 -15.60
CA LEU A 138 -1.29 16.81 -14.73
C LEU A 138 -0.66 18.01 -15.43
N VAL A 139 0.44 17.84 -16.18
CA VAL A 139 1.08 18.90 -16.97
C VAL A 139 0.06 19.56 -17.90
N THR A 140 -0.73 18.75 -18.62
CA THR A 140 -1.77 19.27 -19.51
C THR A 140 -2.85 20.04 -18.74
N GLU A 141 -3.19 19.60 -17.53
CA GLU A 141 -4.16 20.28 -16.66
C GLU A 141 -3.61 21.53 -15.98
N LEU A 142 -2.30 21.74 -15.97
CA LEU A 142 -1.66 22.94 -15.41
C LEU A 142 -1.57 24.07 -16.43
N ARG A 143 -1.53 23.76 -17.73
CA ARG A 143 -1.44 24.74 -18.81
C ARG A 143 -2.53 25.82 -18.71
N GLY A 144 -2.14 27.06 -18.95
CA GLY A 144 -2.98 28.25 -18.80
C GLY A 144 -3.09 28.75 -17.35
N THR A 145 -2.37 28.14 -16.40
CA THR A 145 -2.28 28.62 -15.01
C THR A 145 -0.84 29.08 -14.77
N THR A 146 -0.64 30.32 -14.33
CA THR A 146 0.71 30.84 -14.11
C THR A 146 1.15 30.66 -12.65
N ALA A 147 2.45 30.50 -12.42
CA ALA A 147 3.00 30.29 -11.08
C ALA A 147 2.68 31.46 -10.14
N GLU A 148 2.77 32.68 -10.65
CA GLU A 148 2.58 33.93 -9.92
C GLU A 148 1.11 34.22 -9.61
N SER A 149 0.17 33.69 -10.41
CA SER A 149 -1.26 33.85 -10.19
C SER A 149 -1.87 32.75 -9.33
N LEU A 150 -1.11 31.74 -8.92
CA LEU A 150 -1.64 30.59 -8.19
C LEU A 150 -2.03 30.96 -6.74
N THR A 151 -3.25 31.47 -6.55
CA THR A 151 -3.86 31.74 -5.23
C THR A 151 -4.53 30.48 -4.65
N PRO A 152 -4.91 30.46 -3.35
CA PRO A 152 -5.67 29.36 -2.76
C PRO A 152 -6.97 29.01 -3.51
N GLU A 153 -7.66 30.01 -4.06
CA GLU A 153 -8.91 29.85 -4.81
C GLU A 153 -8.65 29.17 -6.15
N ILE A 154 -7.64 29.64 -6.90
CA ILE A 154 -7.24 29.05 -8.19
C ILE A 154 -6.73 27.63 -7.99
N TYR A 155 -5.97 27.41 -6.93
CA TYR A 155 -5.49 26.08 -6.57
C TYR A 155 -6.63 25.12 -6.20
N ARG A 156 -7.63 25.57 -5.44
CA ARG A 156 -8.84 24.76 -5.18
C ARG A 156 -9.58 24.44 -6.47
N ALA A 157 -9.77 25.43 -7.35
CA ALA A 157 -10.41 25.22 -8.65
C ALA A 157 -9.64 24.22 -9.52
N LEU A 158 -8.31 24.27 -9.50
CA LEU A 158 -7.43 23.30 -10.16
C LEU A 158 -7.60 21.90 -9.57
N GLN A 159 -7.63 21.76 -8.24
CA GLN A 159 -7.88 20.48 -7.58
C GLN A 159 -9.24 19.88 -7.97
N GLU A 160 -10.29 20.69 -8.01
CA GLU A 160 -11.61 20.26 -8.45
C GLU A 160 -11.64 19.90 -9.94
N ARG A 161 -10.94 20.67 -10.80
CA ARG A 161 -10.79 20.36 -12.23
C ARG A 161 -10.13 18.98 -12.44
N ILE A 162 -9.05 18.70 -11.72
CA ILE A 162 -8.38 17.40 -11.75
C ILE A 162 -9.36 16.28 -11.36
N CYS A 163 -10.16 16.49 -10.32
CA CYS A 163 -11.15 15.51 -9.89
C CYS A 163 -12.26 15.28 -10.93
N ARG A 164 -12.81 16.35 -11.53
CA ARG A 164 -13.83 16.25 -12.59
C ARG A 164 -13.29 15.52 -13.82
N ASN A 165 -12.07 15.84 -14.25
CA ASN A 165 -11.42 15.18 -15.38
C ASN A 165 -11.10 13.70 -15.07
N ALA A 166 -10.68 13.40 -13.84
CA ALA A 166 -10.49 12.03 -13.37
C ALA A 166 -11.79 11.22 -13.39
N ALA A 167 -12.89 11.82 -12.95
CA ALA A 167 -14.21 11.21 -12.95
C ALA A 167 -14.71 10.94 -14.37
N GLY A 168 -14.52 11.89 -15.30
CA GLY A 168 -14.94 11.75 -16.69
C GLY A 168 -14.20 10.66 -17.48
N THR A 169 -12.99 10.29 -17.05
CA THR A 169 -12.15 9.26 -17.68
C THR A 169 -12.21 7.90 -16.97
N ALA A 170 -12.93 7.80 -15.86
CA ALA A 170 -13.04 6.57 -15.09
C ALA A 170 -13.89 5.51 -15.82
N ARG A 171 -13.46 4.23 -15.76
CA ARG A 171 -14.21 3.09 -16.35
C ARG A 171 -15.63 2.96 -15.81
N LYS A 172 -15.89 3.46 -14.60
CA LYS A 172 -17.22 3.69 -14.06
C LYS A 172 -17.47 5.19 -14.08
N LYS A 173 -18.48 5.66 -14.82
CA LYS A 173 -18.91 7.07 -14.74
C LYS A 173 -19.26 7.35 -13.27
N SER A 174 -18.43 8.17 -12.62
CA SER A 174 -18.68 8.62 -11.25
C SER A 174 -19.23 10.04 -11.32
N ASP A 175 -20.41 10.27 -10.75
CA ASP A 175 -20.95 11.61 -10.52
C ASP A 175 -20.19 12.25 -9.35
N TRP A 176 -18.91 12.56 -9.57
CA TRP A 176 -18.08 13.18 -8.56
C TRP A 176 -18.56 14.61 -8.31
N VAL A 177 -18.67 14.99 -7.03
CA VAL A 177 -19.11 16.31 -6.59
C VAL A 177 -17.99 17.00 -5.83
N ALA A 178 -17.89 18.32 -5.95
CA ALA A 178 -16.90 19.09 -5.22
C ALA A 178 -16.97 18.80 -3.70
N GLY A 179 -15.81 18.51 -3.10
CA GLY A 179 -15.68 18.16 -1.68
C GLY A 179 -15.80 16.67 -1.36
N THR A 180 -16.17 15.81 -2.31
CA THR A 180 -16.12 14.35 -2.11
C THR A 180 -14.72 13.80 -2.38
N GLU A 181 -14.44 12.59 -1.91
CA GLU A 181 -13.17 11.89 -2.12
C GLU A 181 -12.78 11.89 -3.60
N ALA A 182 -11.50 12.14 -3.87
CA ALA A 182 -11.01 12.23 -5.24
C ALA A 182 -11.05 10.85 -5.92
N PRO A 183 -11.43 10.75 -7.20
CA PRO A 183 -11.32 9.49 -7.95
C PRO A 183 -9.86 8.97 -7.92
N PRO A 184 -9.60 7.65 -8.01
CA PRO A 184 -8.26 7.09 -7.77
C PRO A 184 -7.13 7.71 -8.62
N SER A 185 -7.37 8.00 -9.90
CA SER A 185 -6.39 8.70 -10.76
C SER A 185 -6.23 10.17 -10.39
N GLY A 186 -7.33 10.83 -9.99
CA GLY A 186 -7.33 12.19 -9.46
C GLY A 186 -6.55 12.31 -8.15
N ALA A 187 -6.75 11.38 -7.21
CA ALA A 187 -6.02 11.35 -5.93
C ALA A 187 -4.50 11.28 -6.13
N LYS A 188 -4.03 10.49 -7.10
CA LYS A 188 -2.60 10.44 -7.48
C LYS A 188 -2.13 11.78 -8.03
N ARG A 189 -2.87 12.36 -8.99
CA ARG A 189 -2.55 13.68 -9.57
C ARG A 189 -2.56 14.81 -8.54
N LEU A 190 -3.48 14.79 -7.58
CA LEU A 190 -3.52 15.76 -6.49
C LEU A 190 -2.31 15.64 -5.55
N ASN A 191 -1.84 14.42 -5.28
CA ASN A 191 -0.61 14.21 -4.53
C ASN A 191 0.61 14.72 -5.32
N LEU A 192 0.68 14.43 -6.62
CA LEU A 192 1.73 14.95 -7.50
C LEU A 192 1.71 16.48 -7.57
N LEU A 193 0.54 17.09 -7.71
CA LEU A 193 0.35 18.53 -7.70
C LEU A 193 0.86 19.16 -6.40
N TYR A 194 0.51 18.57 -5.25
CA TYR A 194 0.99 19.05 -3.94
C TYR A 194 2.52 19.07 -3.87
N LEU A 195 3.18 17.97 -4.27
CA LEU A 195 4.63 17.86 -4.26
C LEU A 195 5.28 18.80 -5.28
N LEU A 196 4.73 18.85 -6.50
CA LEU A 196 5.24 19.70 -7.58
C LEU A 196 5.21 21.18 -7.22
N ILE A 197 4.10 21.70 -6.69
CA ILE A 197 4.01 23.11 -6.29
C ILE A 197 4.97 23.42 -5.14
N TRP A 198 5.15 22.49 -4.21
CA TRP A 198 6.13 22.63 -3.15
C TRP A 198 7.55 22.73 -3.72
N ASP A 199 7.93 21.81 -4.59
CA ASP A 199 9.26 21.74 -5.20
C ASP A 199 9.56 22.91 -6.14
N LEU A 200 8.61 23.33 -6.98
CA LEU A 200 8.80 24.50 -7.84
C LEU A 200 9.03 25.76 -7.00
N LYS A 201 8.35 25.87 -5.85
CA LYS A 201 8.53 27.00 -4.93
C LYS A 201 9.87 26.93 -4.18
N THR A 202 10.24 25.77 -3.65
CA THR A 202 11.39 25.66 -2.72
C THR A 202 12.71 25.31 -3.40
N THR A 203 12.68 24.55 -4.50
CA THR A 203 13.87 24.03 -5.18
C THR A 203 14.21 24.88 -6.40
N GLU A 204 13.22 25.19 -7.24
CA GLU A 204 13.42 26.00 -8.45
C GLU A 204 13.24 27.51 -8.20
N GLY A 205 12.64 27.89 -7.07
CA GLY A 205 12.50 29.29 -6.66
C GLY A 205 11.43 30.09 -7.41
N TYR A 206 10.42 29.42 -7.99
CA TYR A 206 9.29 30.11 -8.62
C TYR A 206 8.52 30.97 -7.59
N ASN A 207 8.11 32.16 -8.02
CA ASN A 207 7.34 33.09 -7.20
C ASN A 207 5.87 32.65 -7.08
N ILE A 208 5.61 31.61 -6.29
CA ILE A 208 4.26 31.07 -6.06
C ILE A 208 3.71 31.63 -4.73
N PRO A 209 2.64 32.46 -4.73
CA PRO A 209 2.12 33.10 -3.52
C PRO A 209 1.38 32.13 -2.58
N LEU A 210 1.05 30.93 -3.05
CA LEU A 210 0.37 29.88 -2.30
C LEU A 210 1.33 29.02 -1.46
N VAL A 211 0.83 28.52 -0.33
CA VAL A 211 1.36 27.33 0.34
C VAL A 211 0.45 26.14 -0.02
N PRO A 212 0.94 25.11 -0.74
CA PRO A 212 0.08 24.05 -1.25
C PRO A 212 -0.52 23.24 -0.10
N THR A 213 -1.80 22.92 -0.20
CA THR A 213 -2.54 22.10 0.77
C THR A 213 -3.05 20.81 0.13
N ARG A 214 -3.00 19.70 0.87
CA ARG A 214 -3.56 18.44 0.38
C ARG A 214 -5.08 18.55 0.21
N TYR A 215 -5.60 17.95 -0.87
CA TYR A 215 -7.05 17.84 -1.07
C TYR A 215 -7.68 16.96 0.01
N ALA A 216 -8.70 17.47 0.69
CA ALA A 216 -9.36 16.82 1.83
C ALA A 216 -10.81 16.46 1.52
N GLY A 217 -11.02 15.71 0.43
CA GLY A 217 -12.34 15.19 0.09
C GLY A 217 -12.81 14.12 1.08
N LYS A 218 -14.11 14.12 1.41
CA LYS A 218 -14.72 13.09 2.26
C LYS A 218 -15.38 11.99 1.41
N PRO A 219 -15.32 10.71 1.80
CA PRO A 219 -16.05 9.67 1.11
C PRO A 219 -17.55 10.02 1.07
N SER A 220 -18.22 9.74 -0.04
CA SER A 220 -19.67 9.95 -0.11
C SER A 220 -20.38 9.03 0.90
N ARG A 221 -21.57 9.42 1.37
CA ARG A 221 -22.36 8.55 2.27
C ARG A 221 -22.61 7.18 1.63
N GLN A 222 -22.83 7.16 0.32
CA GLN A 222 -23.05 5.93 -0.43
C GLN A 222 -21.79 5.06 -0.47
N ASP A 223 -20.62 5.63 -0.75
CA ASP A 223 -19.35 4.88 -0.75
C ASP A 223 -19.03 4.31 0.63
N LEU A 224 -19.28 5.08 1.70
CA LEU A 224 -19.16 4.60 3.08
C LEU A 224 -20.06 3.38 3.31
N LEU A 225 -21.35 3.49 2.97
CA LEU A 225 -22.30 2.40 3.14
C LEU A 225 -21.92 1.16 2.32
N LEU A 226 -21.45 1.33 1.07
CA LEU A 226 -20.97 0.23 0.24
C LEU A 226 -19.73 -0.45 0.85
N SER A 227 -18.80 0.35 1.38
CA SER A 227 -17.58 -0.16 2.04
C SER A 227 -17.88 -0.93 3.32
N TYR A 228 -18.92 -0.55 4.07
CA TYR A 228 -19.34 -1.24 5.29
C TYR A 228 -20.01 -2.58 5.01
N ILE A 229 -20.76 -2.69 3.91
CA ILE A 229 -21.44 -3.94 3.55
C ILE A 229 -20.46 -4.96 2.97
N ASP A 230 -19.46 -4.53 2.18
CA ASP A 230 -18.47 -5.37 1.48
C ASP A 230 -19.01 -6.77 1.10
N SER A 231 -19.91 -6.79 0.13
CA SER A 231 -20.72 -7.96 -0.26
C SER A 231 -19.92 -9.15 -0.85
N ALA A 232 -18.60 -9.05 -0.97
CA ALA A 232 -17.74 -10.07 -1.59
C ALA A 232 -16.77 -10.72 -0.59
N ARG A 233 -17.17 -10.78 0.69
CA ARG A 233 -16.38 -11.37 1.79
C ARG A 233 -16.71 -12.83 2.09
N SER A 234 -17.96 -13.26 2.00
CA SER A 234 -18.37 -14.60 2.43
C SER A 234 -19.00 -15.38 1.28
N ILE A 235 -18.16 -15.85 0.35
CA ILE A 235 -18.61 -16.73 -0.74
C ILE A 235 -19.10 -18.04 -0.10
N PRO A 236 -20.31 -18.52 -0.44
CA PRO A 236 -20.83 -19.76 0.14
C PRO A 236 -19.88 -20.94 -0.12
N ARG A 237 -19.49 -21.64 0.94
CA ARG A 237 -18.50 -22.75 0.90
C ARG A 237 -18.77 -23.76 -0.21
N ASN A 238 -20.00 -24.23 -0.34
CA ASN A 238 -20.35 -25.26 -1.32
C ASN A 238 -20.17 -24.76 -2.77
N LEU A 239 -20.47 -23.48 -3.04
CA LEU A 239 -20.28 -22.90 -4.36
C LEU A 239 -18.80 -22.60 -4.62
N LEU A 240 -18.07 -22.13 -3.60
CA LEU A 240 -16.63 -21.91 -3.73
C LEU A 240 -15.87 -23.23 -3.99
N LYS A 241 -16.26 -24.32 -3.31
CA LYS A 241 -15.69 -25.65 -3.53
C LYS A 241 -15.87 -26.10 -4.98
N GLN A 242 -17.06 -25.91 -5.56
CA GLN A 242 -17.31 -26.18 -6.98
C GLN A 242 -16.36 -25.41 -7.90
N VAL A 243 -16.13 -24.13 -7.62
CA VAL A 243 -15.17 -23.31 -8.40
C VAL A 243 -13.74 -23.81 -8.23
N CYS A 244 -13.36 -24.27 -7.03
CA CYS A 244 -12.03 -24.82 -6.78
C CYS A 244 -11.79 -26.18 -7.44
N ASP A 245 -12.85 -26.97 -7.62
CA ASP A 245 -12.83 -28.26 -8.31
C ASP A 245 -12.80 -28.11 -9.84
N GLU A 246 -13.00 -26.89 -10.37
CA GLU A 246 -12.87 -26.63 -11.80
C GLU A 246 -11.43 -26.82 -12.29
N THR A 247 -11.27 -27.67 -13.30
CA THR A 247 -9.96 -28.07 -13.85
C THR A 247 -9.29 -26.97 -14.68
N ILE A 248 -10.05 -25.97 -15.12
CA ILE A 248 -9.58 -24.89 -16.02
C ILE A 248 -8.35 -24.18 -15.42
N LEU A 249 -8.34 -24.03 -14.10
CA LEU A 249 -7.28 -23.38 -13.36
C LEU A 249 -6.53 -24.37 -12.44
N SER A 250 -6.42 -25.66 -12.79
CA SER A 250 -5.49 -26.62 -12.17
C SER A 250 -5.27 -26.47 -10.65
N GLY A 251 -6.32 -26.25 -9.84
CA GLY A 251 -6.25 -26.03 -8.38
C GLY A 251 -5.77 -24.65 -7.88
N GLN A 252 -5.45 -23.68 -8.75
CA GLN A 252 -4.99 -22.33 -8.38
C GLN A 252 -6.00 -21.56 -7.52
N VAL A 253 -7.30 -21.68 -7.83
CA VAL A 253 -8.36 -21.05 -7.04
C VAL A 253 -8.35 -21.60 -5.62
N GLY A 254 -8.19 -22.92 -5.47
CA GLY A 254 -8.10 -23.61 -4.19
C GLY A 254 -6.95 -23.07 -3.33
N ILE A 255 -5.76 -22.91 -3.93
CA ILE A 255 -4.60 -22.31 -3.23
C ILE A 255 -4.96 -20.91 -2.74
N LEU A 256 -5.47 -20.03 -3.60
CA LEU A 256 -5.79 -18.64 -3.24
C LEU A 256 -6.90 -18.55 -2.17
N ALA A 257 -7.91 -19.41 -2.25
CA ALA A 257 -9.02 -19.48 -1.31
C ALA A 257 -8.59 -20.03 0.06
N ASP A 258 -7.68 -21.01 0.09
CA ASP A 258 -7.23 -21.67 1.32
C ASP A 258 -6.12 -20.92 2.06
N THR A 259 -5.44 -19.98 1.40
CA THR A 259 -4.24 -19.32 1.94
C THR A 259 -4.34 -17.79 1.97
N GLY A 260 -5.31 -17.22 1.26
CA GLY A 260 -5.47 -15.79 1.11
C GLY A 260 -4.25 -15.07 0.57
N LEU A 261 -3.41 -15.73 -0.24
CA LEU A 261 -2.28 -15.08 -0.89
C LEU A 261 -2.75 -13.94 -1.80
N ARG A 262 -1.92 -12.90 -1.92
CA ARG A 262 -2.07 -11.95 -3.03
C ARG A 262 -1.74 -12.68 -4.32
N ILE A 263 -2.38 -12.29 -5.43
CA ILE A 263 -2.13 -12.91 -6.73
C ILE A 263 -0.65 -12.86 -7.14
N SER A 264 0.07 -11.79 -6.79
CA SER A 264 1.52 -11.68 -7.02
C SER A 264 2.35 -12.60 -6.13
N GLU A 265 1.89 -12.91 -4.92
CA GLU A 265 2.53 -13.88 -4.02
C GLU A 265 2.33 -15.30 -4.56
N TYR A 266 1.12 -15.63 -5.04
CA TYR A 266 0.87 -16.89 -5.75
C TYR A 266 1.80 -17.06 -6.97
N GLY A 267 1.89 -16.04 -7.81
CA GLY A 267 2.80 -16.06 -8.97
C GLY A 267 4.29 -16.11 -8.62
N GLY A 268 4.66 -15.90 -7.35
CA GLY A 268 6.03 -16.03 -6.85
C GLY A 268 6.29 -17.32 -6.06
N LEU A 269 5.31 -18.22 -5.95
CA LEU A 269 5.48 -19.51 -5.26
C LEU A 269 6.36 -20.46 -6.08
N LEU A 270 7.31 -21.07 -5.40
CA LEU A 270 8.09 -22.20 -5.91
C LEU A 270 7.49 -23.52 -5.41
N PHE A 271 7.73 -24.64 -6.09
CA PHE A 271 7.31 -25.95 -5.58
C PHE A 271 7.90 -26.24 -4.18
N CYS A 272 9.17 -25.87 -3.94
CA CYS A 272 9.81 -25.98 -2.61
C CYS A 272 9.24 -25.04 -1.54
N SER A 273 8.29 -24.17 -1.90
CA SER A 273 7.55 -23.38 -0.91
C SER A 273 6.55 -24.22 -0.13
N ILE A 274 6.14 -25.37 -0.69
CA ILE A 274 5.31 -26.36 0.00
C ILE A 274 6.21 -27.15 0.93
N ALA A 275 5.82 -27.25 2.19
CA ALA A 275 6.55 -28.00 3.18
C ALA A 275 5.59 -28.89 3.98
N ARG A 276 6.13 -30.02 4.42
CA ARG A 276 5.46 -31.03 5.25
C ARG A 276 6.16 -31.08 6.60
N LEU A 277 5.39 -31.35 7.64
CA LEU A 277 5.89 -31.65 8.98
C LEU A 277 5.05 -32.76 9.61
N GLU A 278 5.70 -33.62 10.40
CA GLU A 278 5.01 -34.68 11.13
C GLU A 278 4.61 -34.19 12.53
N GLY A 279 3.50 -34.70 13.04
CA GLY A 279 3.11 -34.51 14.43
C GLY A 279 2.12 -35.57 14.91
N SER A 280 1.57 -35.38 16.11
CA SER A 280 0.66 -36.30 16.80
C SER A 280 -0.58 -36.68 15.96
N GLN A 281 -1.07 -35.72 15.17
CA GLN A 281 -2.25 -35.88 14.30
C GLN A 281 -1.90 -36.33 12.87
N GLY A 282 -0.66 -36.77 12.63
CA GLY A 282 -0.15 -37.15 11.30
C GLY A 282 0.53 -35.99 10.55
N ALA A 283 0.69 -36.17 9.25
CA ALA A 283 1.37 -35.21 8.38
C ALA A 283 0.54 -33.94 8.20
N MET A 284 1.20 -32.79 8.40
CA MET A 284 0.62 -31.47 8.20
C MET A 284 1.40 -30.68 7.15
N TYR A 285 0.73 -29.75 6.48
CA TYR A 285 1.28 -29.03 5.35
C TYR A 285 1.17 -27.51 5.51
N TYR A 286 2.13 -26.79 4.95
CA TYR A 286 2.17 -25.33 4.98
C TYR A 286 2.92 -24.76 3.79
N LEU A 287 2.64 -23.49 3.48
CA LEU A 287 3.38 -22.69 2.51
C LEU A 287 4.33 -21.72 3.18
N ARG A 288 5.55 -21.65 2.64
CA ARG A 288 6.53 -20.59 2.93
C ARG A 288 6.40 -19.51 1.88
N VAL A 289 5.82 -18.37 2.24
CA VAL A 289 5.69 -17.22 1.36
C VAL A 289 7.01 -16.46 1.38
N THR A 290 7.84 -16.70 0.37
CA THR A 290 9.22 -16.20 0.31
C THR A 290 9.46 -15.16 -0.77
N GLY A 291 8.52 -15.00 -1.71
CA GLY A 291 8.68 -14.08 -2.81
C GLY A 291 7.36 -13.73 -3.48
N GLN A 292 7.46 -12.83 -4.45
CA GLN A 292 6.34 -12.42 -5.30
C GLN A 292 6.85 -12.13 -6.71
N LEU A 293 5.97 -12.27 -7.69
CA LEU A 293 6.26 -11.91 -9.07
C LEU A 293 6.25 -10.38 -9.23
N GLY A 294 7.32 -9.84 -9.82
CA GLY A 294 7.42 -8.44 -10.21
C GLY A 294 6.48 -8.15 -11.38
N VAL A 295 5.70 -7.06 -11.27
CA VAL A 295 4.62 -6.75 -12.22
C VAL A 295 5.14 -6.27 -13.58
N SER A 296 6.31 -5.64 -13.62
CA SER A 296 6.94 -5.11 -14.83
C SER A 296 7.98 -6.07 -15.41
N SER A 297 8.73 -6.75 -14.55
CA SER A 297 9.83 -7.63 -14.96
C SER A 297 9.41 -9.07 -15.20
N ASN A 298 8.24 -9.50 -14.70
CA ASN A 298 7.86 -10.92 -14.61
C ASN A 298 8.96 -11.80 -13.97
N THR A 299 9.83 -11.18 -13.16
CA THR A 299 10.86 -11.87 -12.40
C THR A 299 10.41 -12.05 -10.96
N ARG A 300 10.77 -13.19 -10.37
CA ARG A 300 10.52 -13.45 -8.96
C ARG A 300 11.45 -12.57 -8.12
N THR A 301 10.86 -11.86 -7.17
CA THR A 301 11.61 -11.11 -6.15
C THR A 301 11.65 -11.92 -4.86
N GLU A 302 12.86 -12.29 -4.42
CA GLU A 302 13.06 -13.08 -3.19
C GLU A 302 13.11 -12.24 -1.92
N ILE A 303 13.37 -10.93 -2.06
CA ILE A 303 13.52 -10.00 -0.94
C ILE A 303 12.26 -9.15 -0.86
N PRO A 304 11.31 -9.46 0.02
CA PRO A 304 10.21 -8.57 0.25
C PRO A 304 10.70 -7.29 0.97
N LYS A 305 10.04 -6.17 0.66
CA LYS A 305 10.32 -4.85 1.25
C LYS A 305 10.22 -4.80 2.79
N THR A 306 9.58 -5.80 3.40
CA THR A 306 9.36 -5.85 4.85
C THR A 306 9.49 -7.27 5.38
N THR A 307 10.07 -7.43 6.57
CA THR A 307 10.17 -8.72 7.29
C THR A 307 8.82 -9.43 7.44
N SER A 308 7.71 -8.70 7.55
CA SER A 308 6.34 -9.23 7.65
C SER A 308 5.81 -9.92 6.39
N SER A 309 6.53 -9.82 5.28
CA SER A 309 6.16 -10.49 4.03
C SER A 309 6.67 -11.92 3.96
N TYR A 310 7.74 -12.24 4.69
CA TYR A 310 8.12 -13.63 4.97
C TYR A 310 7.16 -14.18 6.00
N ARG A 311 6.36 -15.16 5.59
CA ARG A 311 5.40 -15.78 6.48
C ARG A 311 5.14 -17.23 6.11
N VAL A 312 4.64 -17.95 7.09
CA VAL A 312 4.12 -19.30 6.92
C VAL A 312 2.60 -19.23 6.92
N VAL A 313 1.97 -19.94 5.99
CA VAL A 313 0.51 -20.08 5.91
C VAL A 313 0.17 -21.57 5.95
N PRO A 314 -0.61 -22.04 6.94
CA PRO A 314 -1.06 -23.42 6.99
C PRO A 314 -1.95 -23.79 5.80
N LEU A 315 -1.78 -25.00 5.28
CA LEU A 315 -2.65 -25.58 4.26
C LEU A 315 -3.65 -26.53 4.91
N SER A 316 -4.85 -26.61 4.32
CA SER A 316 -5.71 -27.77 4.56
C SER A 316 -4.97 -29.04 4.12
N VAL A 317 -5.07 -30.12 4.90
CA VAL A 317 -4.29 -31.36 4.69
C VAL A 317 -4.48 -31.90 3.28
N GLU A 318 -5.72 -31.92 2.81
CA GLU A 318 -6.12 -32.42 1.49
C GLU A 318 -5.45 -31.61 0.36
N LEU A 319 -5.42 -30.28 0.49
CA LEU A 319 -4.73 -29.42 -0.47
C LEU A 319 -3.21 -29.66 -0.42
N GLY A 320 -2.65 -29.82 0.77
CA GLY A 320 -1.23 -30.14 0.95
C GLY A 320 -0.81 -31.43 0.25
N GLU A 321 -1.60 -32.50 0.41
CA GLU A 321 -1.39 -33.78 -0.26
C GLU A 321 -1.47 -33.66 -1.78
N ILE A 322 -2.51 -33.00 -2.31
CA ILE A 322 -2.67 -32.78 -3.76
C ILE A 322 -1.47 -32.02 -4.33
N LEU A 323 -1.00 -30.98 -3.65
CA LEU A 323 0.13 -30.18 -4.12
C LEU A 323 1.45 -30.95 -4.09
N MET A 324 1.67 -31.75 -3.05
CA MET A 324 2.86 -32.61 -2.94
C MET A 324 2.85 -33.73 -3.98
N GLN A 325 1.70 -34.38 -4.19
CA GLN A 325 1.56 -35.39 -5.23
C GLN A 325 1.82 -34.79 -6.61
N ARG A 326 1.24 -33.62 -6.91
CA ARG A 326 1.48 -32.92 -8.17
C ARG A 326 2.96 -32.58 -8.36
N GLN A 327 3.65 -32.13 -7.31
CA GLN A 327 5.08 -31.90 -7.39
C GLN A 327 5.83 -33.19 -7.75
N GLN A 328 5.52 -34.31 -7.09
CA GLN A 328 6.16 -35.61 -7.36
C GLN A 328 5.90 -36.10 -8.80
N GLU A 329 4.68 -35.91 -9.32
CA GLU A 329 4.33 -36.24 -10.70
C GLU A 329 5.14 -35.40 -11.70
N LEU A 330 5.23 -34.09 -11.47
CA LEU A 330 6.05 -33.21 -12.31
C LEU A 330 7.55 -33.53 -12.20
N GLU A 331 8.04 -33.91 -11.02
CA GLU A 331 9.44 -34.31 -10.84
C GLU A 331 9.78 -35.59 -11.60
N ARG A 332 8.86 -36.56 -11.56
CA ARG A 332 8.98 -37.82 -12.30
C ARG A 332 8.98 -37.57 -13.82
N ASP A 333 8.12 -36.70 -14.29
CA ASP A 333 7.87 -36.53 -15.73
C ASP A 333 8.83 -35.50 -16.38
N TYR A 334 9.31 -34.50 -15.63
CA TYR A 334 10.09 -33.37 -16.16
C TYR A 334 11.41 -33.08 -15.42
N GLY A 335 11.76 -33.83 -14.37
CA GLY A 335 13.02 -33.69 -13.64
C GLY A 335 12.97 -32.69 -12.47
N ASN A 336 14.04 -31.95 -12.23
CA ASN A 336 14.17 -31.12 -11.02
C ASN A 336 13.28 -29.86 -11.06
N VAL A 337 12.08 -29.92 -10.48
CA VAL A 337 11.13 -28.78 -10.38
C VAL A 337 11.04 -28.02 -9.04
N PRO A 338 11.62 -28.43 -7.88
CA PRO A 338 11.51 -27.69 -6.61
C PRO A 338 11.75 -26.18 -6.68
N LEU A 339 12.73 -25.73 -7.47
CA LEU A 339 13.07 -24.31 -7.64
C LEU A 339 12.32 -23.62 -8.80
N MET A 340 11.39 -24.32 -9.44
CA MET A 340 10.54 -23.78 -10.49
C MET A 340 9.28 -23.14 -9.91
N LEU A 341 8.77 -22.11 -10.59
CA LEU A 341 7.53 -21.43 -10.27
C LEU A 341 6.31 -22.34 -10.47
N MET A 342 5.39 -22.38 -9.50
CA MET A 342 4.16 -23.18 -9.58
C MET A 342 3.18 -22.69 -10.66
N CYS A 343 3.35 -21.44 -11.12
CA CYS A 343 2.56 -20.85 -12.21
C CYS A 343 3.21 -21.06 -13.59
N GLY A 344 4.12 -22.03 -13.72
CA GLY A 344 4.61 -22.51 -15.00
C GLY A 344 3.61 -23.41 -15.73
N SER A 345 3.97 -23.86 -16.93
CA SER A 345 3.16 -24.76 -17.74
C SER A 345 4.03 -25.74 -18.52
N VAL A 346 3.50 -26.91 -18.83
CA VAL A 346 4.18 -27.87 -19.71
C VAL A 346 4.12 -27.37 -21.16
N GLN A 347 5.27 -27.21 -21.80
CA GLN A 347 5.40 -26.85 -23.22
C GLN A 347 6.48 -27.72 -23.86
N ALA A 348 6.19 -28.25 -25.06
CA ALA A 348 7.12 -29.06 -25.83
C ALA A 348 7.79 -30.23 -25.06
N GLY A 349 7.10 -30.79 -24.05
CA GLY A 349 7.62 -31.89 -23.24
C GLY A 349 8.45 -31.48 -22.02
N GLU A 350 8.54 -30.18 -21.70
CA GLU A 350 9.25 -29.66 -20.53
C GLU A 350 8.34 -28.77 -19.68
N TYR A 351 8.65 -28.63 -18.38
CA TYR A 351 7.96 -27.67 -17.51
C TYR A 351 8.64 -26.30 -17.60
N CYS A 352 7.97 -25.34 -18.25
CA CYS A 352 8.53 -24.02 -18.54
C CYS A 352 8.06 -22.95 -17.54
N THR A 353 9.01 -22.14 -17.06
CA THR A 353 8.77 -21.00 -16.16
C THR A 353 9.41 -19.71 -16.67
N ASP A 354 9.61 -19.58 -17.99
CA ASP A 354 10.08 -18.34 -18.59
C ASP A 354 9.04 -17.21 -18.42
N ALA A 355 9.51 -15.97 -18.53
CA ALA A 355 8.69 -14.78 -18.27
C ALA A 355 7.42 -14.70 -19.14
N LYS A 356 7.46 -15.20 -20.38
CA LYS A 356 6.30 -15.17 -21.29
C LYS A 356 5.26 -16.20 -20.84
N THR A 357 5.69 -17.42 -20.54
CA THR A 357 4.83 -18.48 -20.03
C THR A 357 4.15 -18.07 -18.72
N VAL A 358 4.94 -17.61 -17.75
CA VAL A 358 4.43 -17.17 -16.45
C VAL A 358 3.45 -16.00 -16.61
N SER A 359 3.78 -15.01 -17.44
CA SER A 359 2.88 -13.89 -17.69
C SER A 359 1.57 -14.34 -18.33
N GLY A 360 1.62 -15.29 -19.26
CA GLY A 360 0.42 -15.88 -19.88
C GLY A 360 -0.48 -16.56 -18.86
N THR A 361 0.10 -17.41 -18.00
CA THR A 361 -0.63 -18.08 -16.90
C THR A 361 -1.25 -17.07 -15.94
N MET A 362 -0.48 -16.05 -15.52
CA MET A 362 -0.97 -15.05 -14.55
C MET A 362 -2.07 -14.16 -15.14
N ASN A 363 -2.00 -13.81 -16.42
CA ASN A 363 -3.06 -13.08 -17.12
C ASN A 363 -4.34 -13.93 -17.17
N ASN A 364 -4.21 -15.19 -17.56
CA ASN A 364 -5.32 -16.13 -17.59
C ASN A 364 -6.01 -16.23 -16.21
N ILE A 365 -5.25 -16.47 -15.14
CA ILE A 365 -5.79 -16.52 -13.77
C ILE A 365 -6.51 -15.21 -13.40
N THR A 366 -5.92 -14.06 -13.75
CA THR A 366 -6.47 -12.74 -13.43
C THR A 366 -7.79 -12.46 -14.14
N GLU A 367 -8.00 -13.04 -15.33
CA GLU A 367 -9.22 -12.91 -16.13
C GLU A 367 -10.28 -13.94 -15.75
N GLN A 368 -9.91 -15.21 -15.63
CA GLN A 368 -10.84 -16.31 -15.42
C GLN A 368 -11.41 -16.36 -14.00
N ILE A 369 -10.62 -16.10 -12.94
CA ILE A 369 -11.15 -16.12 -11.57
C ILE A 369 -12.35 -15.17 -11.40
N PRO A 370 -12.28 -13.89 -11.83
CA PRO A 370 -13.44 -13.02 -11.83
C PRO A 370 -14.66 -13.59 -12.57
N GLU A 371 -14.47 -14.27 -13.71
CA GLU A 371 -15.56 -14.87 -14.48
C GLU A 371 -16.23 -16.00 -13.68
N LEU A 372 -15.44 -16.91 -13.11
CA LEU A 372 -15.94 -18.00 -12.28
C LEU A 372 -16.68 -17.49 -11.04
N LEU A 373 -16.14 -16.47 -10.38
CA LEU A 373 -16.77 -15.86 -9.21
C LEU A 373 -18.05 -15.08 -9.54
N ARG A 374 -18.26 -14.71 -10.81
CA ARG A 374 -19.47 -14.04 -11.30
C ARG A 374 -20.51 -15.03 -11.83
N ASP A 375 -20.35 -16.33 -11.54
CA ASP A 375 -21.41 -17.31 -11.76
C ASP A 375 -22.74 -16.81 -11.14
N PRO A 376 -23.86 -16.88 -11.87
CA PRO A 376 -25.16 -16.40 -11.39
C PRO A 376 -25.57 -16.97 -10.03
N ARG A 377 -25.23 -18.23 -9.73
CA ARG A 377 -25.54 -18.89 -8.45
C ARG A 377 -24.79 -18.24 -7.30
N ILE A 378 -23.52 -17.88 -7.52
CA ILE A 378 -22.69 -17.17 -6.52
C ILE A 378 -23.24 -15.76 -6.32
N LEU A 379 -23.52 -15.04 -7.40
CA LEU A 379 -24.07 -13.68 -7.33
C LEU A 379 -25.38 -13.64 -6.54
N GLU A 380 -26.32 -14.53 -6.86
CA GLU A 380 -27.60 -14.59 -6.18
C GLU A 380 -27.46 -14.98 -4.71
N ALA A 381 -26.55 -15.89 -4.38
CA ALA A 381 -26.30 -16.24 -2.98
C ALA A 381 -25.70 -15.06 -2.19
N LEU A 382 -24.75 -14.32 -2.78
CA LEU A 382 -24.15 -13.13 -2.17
C LEU A 382 -25.14 -11.96 -2.04
N LYS A 383 -26.06 -11.82 -3.00
CA LYS A 383 -27.16 -10.84 -2.90
C LYS A 383 -28.13 -11.18 -1.77
N LYS A 384 -28.47 -12.47 -1.62
CA LYS A 384 -29.38 -12.94 -0.57
C LYS A 384 -28.79 -12.82 0.84
N SER A 385 -27.47 -12.97 0.98
CA SER A 385 -26.77 -12.87 2.28
C SER A 385 -26.45 -11.44 2.73
N ARG A 386 -26.87 -10.41 1.97
CA ARG A 386 -26.63 -9.01 2.33
C ARG A 386 -27.24 -8.68 3.70
N PRO A 387 -26.48 -8.12 4.64
CA PRO A 387 -27.02 -7.71 5.93
C PRO A 387 -27.99 -6.52 5.80
N TYR A 388 -27.79 -5.65 4.80
CA TYR A 388 -28.62 -4.46 4.57
C TYR A 388 -28.82 -4.22 3.06
N ARG A 389 -29.99 -3.70 2.68
CA ARG A 389 -30.33 -3.37 1.28
C ARG A 389 -30.61 -1.88 1.12
N PHE A 390 -29.95 -1.25 0.16
CA PHE A 390 -30.19 0.13 -0.29
C PHE A 390 -29.64 0.25 -1.72
N ASP A 391 -30.24 1.07 -2.58
CA ASP A 391 -29.76 1.29 -3.97
C ASP A 391 -29.22 -0.01 -4.61
N GLU A 392 -30.13 -0.98 -4.82
CA GLU A 392 -29.75 -2.35 -5.19
C GLU A 392 -28.92 -2.40 -6.47
N VAL A 393 -29.19 -1.50 -7.42
CA VAL A 393 -28.41 -1.36 -8.66
C VAL A 393 -26.97 -0.97 -8.34
N CYS A 394 -26.75 0.00 -7.44
CA CYS A 394 -25.40 0.36 -7.05
C CYS A 394 -24.71 -0.75 -6.23
N GLN A 395 -25.42 -1.42 -5.32
CA GLN A 395 -24.88 -2.55 -4.56
C GLN A 395 -24.47 -3.72 -5.48
N ASP A 396 -25.26 -4.03 -6.50
CA ASP A 396 -24.97 -5.06 -7.50
C ASP A 396 -23.73 -4.70 -8.32
N ASN A 397 -23.65 -3.46 -8.81
CA ASN A 397 -22.48 -2.95 -9.52
C ASN A 397 -21.21 -2.91 -8.66
N TYR A 398 -21.36 -2.65 -7.35
CA TYR A 398 -20.26 -2.69 -6.40
C TYR A 398 -19.78 -4.13 -6.18
N LEU A 399 -20.69 -5.06 -5.90
CA LEU A 399 -20.41 -6.49 -5.76
C LEU A 399 -19.64 -7.03 -6.97
N LEU A 400 -20.13 -6.79 -8.19
CA LEU A 400 -19.48 -7.25 -9.42
C LEU A 400 -18.05 -6.76 -9.57
N SER A 401 -17.78 -5.50 -9.17
CA SER A 401 -16.43 -4.95 -9.21
C SER A 401 -15.50 -5.46 -8.12
N MET A 402 -16.06 -6.02 -7.06
CA MET A 402 -15.31 -6.59 -5.95
C MET A 402 -14.92 -8.04 -6.23
N LEU A 403 -15.67 -8.78 -7.04
CA LEU A 403 -15.37 -10.15 -7.47
C LEU A 403 -14.17 -10.18 -8.42
N THR A 404 -12.99 -10.20 -7.81
CA THR A 404 -11.67 -10.27 -8.42
C THR A 404 -10.86 -11.37 -7.73
N CYS A 405 -9.62 -11.65 -8.16
CA CYS A 405 -8.72 -12.53 -7.40
C CYS A 405 -8.59 -12.14 -5.92
N HIS A 406 -8.70 -10.85 -5.60
CA HIS A 406 -8.63 -10.37 -4.21
C HIS A 406 -9.86 -10.73 -3.37
N ALA A 407 -10.98 -11.11 -4.00
CA ALA A 407 -12.15 -11.60 -3.28
C ALA A 407 -11.87 -12.92 -2.53
N LEU A 408 -11.08 -13.84 -3.13
CA LEU A 408 -10.65 -15.08 -2.47
C LEU A 408 -9.83 -14.77 -1.21
N ARG A 409 -8.93 -13.79 -1.30
CA ARG A 409 -8.17 -13.31 -0.14
C ARG A 409 -9.06 -12.68 0.94
N ARG A 410 -10.08 -11.92 0.58
CA ARG A 410 -11.06 -11.39 1.55
C ARG A 410 -11.90 -12.49 2.17
N ASN A 411 -12.22 -13.53 1.40
CA ASN A 411 -12.92 -14.71 1.90
C ASN A 411 -12.10 -15.46 2.94
N PHE A 412 -10.84 -15.77 2.62
CA PHE A 412 -9.91 -16.34 3.58
C PHE A 412 -9.70 -15.46 4.82
N CYS A 413 -9.57 -14.14 4.64
CA CYS A 413 -9.45 -13.21 5.75
C CYS A 413 -10.67 -13.28 6.68
N THR A 414 -11.87 -13.35 6.11
CA THR A 414 -13.12 -13.46 6.88
C THR A 414 -13.17 -14.77 7.64
N TRP A 415 -12.78 -15.86 6.99
CA TRP A 415 -12.65 -17.17 7.62
C TRP A 415 -11.67 -17.17 8.81
N ILE A 416 -10.48 -16.58 8.68
CA ILE A 416 -9.52 -16.48 9.79
C ILE A 416 -10.15 -15.80 11.02
N TYR A 417 -10.84 -14.68 10.82
CA TYR A 417 -11.39 -13.94 11.95
C TYR A 417 -12.64 -14.57 12.55
N CYS A 418 -13.44 -15.26 11.74
CA CYS A 418 -14.76 -15.73 12.16
C CYS A 418 -14.81 -17.22 12.49
N GLU A 419 -13.92 -18.04 11.93
CA GLU A 419 -14.05 -19.50 11.95
C GLU A 419 -12.77 -20.25 12.35
N SER A 420 -11.58 -19.64 12.27
CA SER A 420 -10.32 -20.38 12.47
C SER A 420 -9.83 -20.48 13.92
N GLY A 421 -10.51 -19.82 14.86
CA GLY A 421 -10.11 -19.77 16.28
C GLY A 421 -8.75 -19.09 16.54
N MET A 422 -8.16 -18.42 15.54
CA MET A 422 -6.85 -17.77 15.65
C MET A 422 -6.96 -16.40 16.30
N ASP A 423 -5.94 -16.02 17.07
CA ASP A 423 -5.88 -14.68 17.64
C ASP A 423 -5.61 -13.62 16.56
N THR A 424 -5.88 -12.35 16.88
CA THR A 424 -5.69 -11.24 15.93
C THR A 424 -4.23 -11.10 15.49
N LYS A 425 -3.25 -11.42 16.33
CA LYS A 425 -1.83 -11.29 15.97
C LYS A 425 -1.44 -12.35 14.94
N GLN A 426 -1.85 -13.59 15.15
CA GLN A 426 -1.68 -14.71 14.22
C GLN A 426 -2.39 -14.41 12.89
N ALA A 427 -3.61 -13.88 12.94
CA ALA A 427 -4.36 -13.45 11.76
C ALA A 427 -3.59 -12.39 10.94
N TYR A 428 -3.05 -11.35 11.61
CA TYR A 428 -2.24 -10.33 10.94
C TYR A 428 -0.96 -10.91 10.31
N GLN A 429 -0.31 -11.84 11.00
CA GLN A 429 0.90 -12.50 10.53
C GLN A 429 0.61 -13.36 9.29
N GLN A 430 -0.41 -14.21 9.32
CA GLN A 430 -0.78 -15.06 8.17
C GLN A 430 -1.28 -14.25 6.98
N MET A 431 -1.96 -13.13 7.22
CA MET A 431 -2.35 -12.22 6.14
C MET A 431 -1.19 -11.35 5.65
N GLY A 432 -0.07 -11.24 6.38
CA GLY A 432 1.02 -10.32 6.02
C GLY A 432 0.57 -8.85 6.06
N HIS A 433 -0.25 -8.49 7.06
CA HIS A 433 -0.68 -7.12 7.32
C HIS A 433 0.31 -6.40 8.23
N ALA A 434 0.67 -5.16 7.88
CA ALA A 434 1.52 -4.34 8.74
C ALA A 434 0.70 -3.78 9.92
N LYS A 435 0.99 -4.22 11.15
CA LYS A 435 0.41 -3.61 12.36
C LYS A 435 1.13 -2.29 12.64
N LYS A 436 0.45 -1.16 12.41
CA LYS A 436 1.03 0.19 12.54
C LYS A 436 1.41 0.56 13.98
N SER A 437 0.88 -0.14 14.99
CA SER A 437 1.03 0.18 16.41
C SER A 437 2.04 -0.67 17.18
N GLU A 438 2.59 -1.74 16.59
CA GLU A 438 3.57 -2.59 17.26
C GLU A 438 5.01 -2.19 16.91
N MET A 439 5.81 -1.85 17.93
CA MET A 439 7.26 -1.78 17.82
C MET A 439 7.78 -3.16 17.40
N ARG A 440 8.27 -3.23 16.15
CA ARG A 440 8.78 -4.46 15.57
C ARG A 440 10.02 -4.92 16.33
N ARG A 441 10.05 -6.19 16.73
CA ARG A 441 11.30 -6.83 17.17
C ARG A 441 12.28 -6.79 15.99
N SER A 442 13.47 -6.24 16.22
CA SER A 442 14.60 -6.31 15.32
C SER A 442 15.13 -7.75 15.31
N GLY A 443 14.78 -8.53 14.29
CA GLY A 443 15.27 -9.89 14.11
C GLY A 443 14.30 -10.74 13.29
N ALA A 444 14.81 -11.41 12.27
CA ALA A 444 14.06 -12.41 11.51
C ALA A 444 14.06 -13.74 12.29
N ILE A 445 13.24 -13.85 13.32
CA ILE A 445 12.93 -15.16 13.90
C ILE A 445 11.64 -15.61 13.24
N GLY A 446 11.77 -16.41 12.17
CA GLY A 446 10.63 -17.11 11.59
C GLY A 446 10.00 -18.05 12.62
N ALA A 447 8.74 -18.45 12.39
CA ALA A 447 8.07 -19.38 13.27
C ALA A 447 8.88 -20.69 13.41
N THR A 448 9.04 -21.16 14.63
CA THR A 448 9.65 -22.46 14.94
C THR A 448 8.81 -23.60 14.39
N PRO A 449 9.37 -24.81 14.16
CA PRO A 449 8.58 -25.96 13.72
C PRO A 449 7.38 -26.26 14.63
N GLY A 450 7.54 -26.09 15.96
CA GLY A 450 6.45 -26.24 16.92
C GLY A 450 5.35 -25.20 16.72
N GLU A 451 5.69 -23.92 16.57
CA GLU A 451 4.70 -22.87 16.28
C GLU A 451 3.97 -23.12 14.96
N ILE A 452 4.68 -23.55 13.90
CA ILE A 452 4.07 -23.89 12.61
C ILE A 452 3.10 -25.07 12.78
N TYR A 453 3.49 -26.10 13.53
CA TYR A 453 2.62 -27.24 13.79
C TYR A 453 1.34 -26.83 14.49
N HIS A 454 1.42 -26.00 15.53
CA HIS A 454 0.23 -25.49 16.24
C HIS A 454 -0.68 -24.70 15.29
N MET A 455 -0.11 -23.88 14.39
CA MET A 455 -0.90 -23.17 13.37
C MET A 455 -1.60 -24.13 12.40
N CYS A 456 -0.93 -25.22 11.99
CA CYS A 456 -1.53 -26.27 11.17
C CYS A 456 -2.64 -27.03 11.92
N LEU A 457 -2.42 -27.35 13.19
CA LEU A 457 -3.42 -27.99 14.04
C LEU A 457 -4.66 -27.12 14.23
N GLN A 458 -4.49 -25.81 14.48
CA GLN A 458 -5.61 -24.87 14.53
C GLN A 458 -6.46 -24.91 13.26
N LYS A 459 -5.81 -24.99 12.09
CA LYS A 459 -6.53 -25.12 10.82
C LYS A 459 -7.23 -26.48 10.67
N HIS A 460 -6.59 -27.57 11.10
CA HIS A 460 -7.13 -28.93 11.06
C HIS A 460 -8.41 -29.08 11.90
N VAL A 461 -8.44 -28.47 13.09
CA VAL A 461 -9.61 -28.51 13.99
C VAL A 461 -10.65 -27.44 13.68
N SER A 462 -10.37 -26.58 12.71
CA SER A 462 -11.30 -25.56 12.22
C SER A 462 -12.06 -26.08 11.01
N ARG A 463 -13.24 -25.51 10.75
CA ARG A 463 -13.91 -25.75 9.48
C ARG A 463 -13.07 -25.12 8.37
N THR A 464 -12.89 -25.78 7.23
CA THR A 464 -12.18 -25.20 6.07
C THR A 464 -12.99 -25.38 4.79
N LEU A 465 -12.45 -24.93 3.65
CA LEU A 465 -13.02 -25.23 2.34
C LEU A 465 -13.03 -26.74 2.04
N TYR A 466 -12.07 -27.49 2.59
CA TYR A 466 -11.82 -28.89 2.23
C TYR A 466 -12.49 -29.87 3.18
N HIS A 467 -12.51 -29.56 4.48
CA HIS A 467 -13.08 -30.41 5.53
C HIS A 467 -13.94 -29.63 6.53
N ASP A 468 -14.81 -30.33 7.23
CA ASP A 468 -15.43 -29.85 8.47
C ASP A 468 -14.44 -30.06 9.63
N PRO A 469 -14.64 -29.42 10.81
CA PRO A 469 -13.71 -29.52 11.94
C PRO A 469 -13.31 -30.97 12.26
N HIS A 470 -12.03 -31.30 12.16
CA HIS A 470 -11.56 -32.63 12.53
C HIS A 470 -11.34 -32.74 14.05
N PRO A 471 -11.64 -33.92 14.64
CA PRO A 471 -11.35 -34.16 16.04
C PRO A 471 -9.85 -34.35 16.27
N LEU A 472 -9.34 -33.85 17.39
CA LEU A 472 -8.01 -34.22 17.87
C LEU A 472 -8.03 -35.62 18.46
N ARG A 473 -7.13 -36.48 18.01
CA ARG A 473 -7.04 -37.88 18.43
C ARG A 473 -5.85 -38.09 19.34
N TYR A 474 -6.10 -38.66 20.51
CA TYR A 474 -5.06 -38.97 21.49
C TYR A 474 -5.21 -40.38 22.05
N GLN A 475 -4.08 -41.01 22.37
CA GLN A 475 -4.06 -42.18 23.25
C GLN A 475 -3.75 -41.69 24.67
N ALA A 476 -4.61 -42.02 25.63
CA ALA A 476 -4.41 -41.62 27.01
C ALA A 476 -3.18 -42.34 27.60
N GLY A 477 -2.23 -41.54 28.09
CA GLY A 477 -0.93 -42.02 28.56
C GLY A 477 -0.06 -40.86 29.06
N GLU A 478 1.22 -41.11 29.30
CA GLU A 478 2.16 -40.09 29.80
C GLU A 478 2.53 -39.03 28.75
N GLU A 479 2.35 -39.33 27.45
CA GLU A 479 2.81 -38.47 26.35
C GLU A 479 1.94 -37.22 26.16
N PHE A 480 0.62 -37.33 26.37
CA PHE A 480 -0.31 -36.22 26.18
C PHE A 480 -1.16 -36.03 27.44
N SER A 481 -0.85 -34.98 28.20
CA SER A 481 -1.59 -34.57 29.40
C SER A 481 -2.58 -33.42 29.14
N GLU A 482 -2.45 -32.74 28.00
CA GLU A 482 -3.31 -31.65 27.54
C GLU A 482 -3.45 -31.67 26.01
N THR A 483 -4.51 -31.06 25.49
CA THR A 483 -4.67 -30.85 24.05
C THR A 483 -3.71 -29.77 23.56
N GLU A 484 -3.07 -29.99 22.41
CA GLU A 484 -2.08 -29.06 21.85
C GLU A 484 -2.70 -27.73 21.39
N VAL A 485 -3.96 -27.76 20.94
CA VAL A 485 -4.75 -26.57 20.57
C VAL A 485 -6.20 -26.72 21.04
N PRO A 486 -6.94 -25.62 21.28
CA PRO A 486 -8.37 -25.67 21.51
C PRO A 486 -9.10 -26.29 20.31
N ALA A 487 -10.03 -27.22 20.57
CA ALA A 487 -10.77 -27.92 19.53
C ALA A 487 -12.22 -28.20 19.96
N CYS A 488 -13.14 -28.20 18.99
CA CYS A 488 -14.55 -28.50 19.24
C CYS A 488 -14.82 -30.01 19.41
N ALA A 489 -13.88 -30.88 19.06
CA ALA A 489 -14.00 -32.32 19.17
C ALA A 489 -12.66 -32.96 19.52
N ILE A 490 -12.68 -33.89 20.48
CA ILE A 490 -11.52 -34.64 20.95
C ILE A 490 -11.94 -36.11 21.05
N GLU A 491 -11.18 -37.00 20.41
CA GLU A 491 -11.32 -38.45 20.49
C GLU A 491 -10.16 -39.00 21.33
N LEU A 492 -10.49 -39.61 22.47
CA LEU A 492 -9.50 -40.16 23.39
C LEU A 492 -9.65 -41.67 23.50
N THR A 493 -8.58 -42.41 23.17
CA THR A 493 -8.52 -43.86 23.39
C THR A 493 -7.96 -44.13 24.78
N LEU A 494 -8.75 -44.80 25.64
CA LEU A 494 -8.37 -45.14 27.01
C LEU A 494 -7.84 -46.59 27.10
N PRO A 495 -6.77 -46.85 27.87
CA PRO A 495 -6.36 -48.22 28.19
C PRO A 495 -7.48 -49.03 28.86
N ALA A 496 -7.56 -50.32 28.55
CA ALA A 496 -8.54 -51.20 29.18
C ALA A 496 -8.39 -51.23 30.71
N ASN A 497 -9.52 -51.34 31.42
CA ASN A 497 -9.57 -51.43 32.89
C ASN A 497 -8.90 -50.25 33.63
N SER A 498 -8.87 -49.07 33.03
CA SER A 498 -8.29 -47.86 33.62
C SER A 498 -9.36 -46.84 34.02
N ARG A 499 -8.98 -45.90 34.90
CA ARG A 499 -9.84 -44.78 35.32
C ARG A 499 -9.09 -43.47 35.10
N TRP A 500 -9.74 -42.55 34.40
CA TRP A 500 -9.16 -41.25 34.05
C TRP A 500 -10.04 -40.11 34.58
N GLN A 501 -9.40 -38.99 34.83
CA GLN A 501 -10.07 -37.72 35.11
C GLN A 501 -9.69 -36.75 34.01
N LEU A 502 -10.71 -36.23 33.33
CA LEU A 502 -10.55 -35.24 32.27
C LEU A 502 -10.99 -33.87 32.82
N ILE A 503 -10.22 -32.85 32.47
CA ILE A 503 -10.55 -31.45 32.75
C ILE A 503 -10.85 -30.81 31.41
N VAL A 504 -12.09 -30.33 31.24
CA VAL A 504 -12.51 -29.60 30.04
C VAL A 504 -12.60 -28.13 30.42
N ALA A 505 -11.74 -27.32 29.80
CA ALA A 505 -11.76 -25.88 29.96
C ALA A 505 -12.46 -25.25 28.74
N GLU A 506 -13.58 -24.55 28.97
CA GLU A 506 -14.29 -23.85 27.91
C GLU A 506 -13.57 -22.55 27.57
N THR A 507 -13.25 -22.36 26.29
CA THR A 507 -12.61 -21.14 25.79
C THR A 507 -13.63 -20.12 25.27
N GLU A 508 -14.89 -20.52 25.06
CA GLU A 508 -15.99 -19.67 24.60
C GLU A 508 -17.20 -19.78 25.54
N PRO A 509 -17.92 -18.66 25.78
CA PRO A 509 -19.09 -18.67 26.64
C PRO A 509 -20.24 -19.47 26.02
N MET A 510 -21.00 -20.18 26.88
CA MET A 510 -22.18 -20.97 26.49
C MET A 510 -21.87 -22.19 25.60
N ALA A 511 -20.64 -22.70 25.63
CA ALA A 511 -20.33 -23.98 25.00
C ALA A 511 -21.12 -25.11 25.67
N HIS A 512 -21.55 -26.09 24.88
CA HIS A 512 -22.16 -27.31 25.40
C HIS A 512 -21.15 -28.44 25.31
N THR A 513 -20.65 -28.88 26.45
CA THR A 513 -19.75 -30.04 26.52
C THR A 513 -20.58 -31.33 26.58
N SER A 514 -20.37 -32.23 25.62
CA SER A 514 -20.93 -33.58 25.64
C SER A 514 -19.82 -34.62 25.62
N CYS A 515 -19.87 -35.58 26.53
CA CYS A 515 -18.94 -36.70 26.57
C CYS A 515 -19.70 -38.01 26.32
N GLN A 516 -19.24 -38.77 25.33
CA GLN A 516 -19.78 -40.09 24.98
C GLN A 516 -18.62 -41.06 24.83
N GLY A 517 -18.86 -42.35 25.04
CA GLY A 517 -17.83 -43.36 24.90
C GLY A 517 -18.40 -44.76 24.74
N ASP A 518 -17.81 -45.51 23.82
CA ASP A 518 -18.14 -46.92 23.63
C ASP A 518 -17.47 -47.75 24.73
N ASN A 519 -18.26 -48.52 25.47
CA ASN A 519 -17.79 -49.35 26.59
C ASN A 519 -17.09 -48.58 27.73
N VAL A 520 -17.42 -47.29 27.90
CA VAL A 520 -16.88 -46.43 28.97
C VAL A 520 -18.04 -45.81 29.77
N SER A 521 -17.99 -45.91 31.09
CA SER A 521 -18.91 -45.19 31.96
C SER A 521 -18.42 -43.76 32.21
N VAL A 522 -19.16 -42.76 31.72
CA VAL A 522 -18.84 -41.35 31.93
C VAL A 522 -19.68 -40.79 33.08
N SER A 523 -19.05 -40.04 33.99
CA SER A 523 -19.75 -39.31 35.05
C SER A 523 -19.13 -37.93 35.24
N GLN A 524 -19.95 -36.89 35.23
CA GLN A 524 -19.52 -35.53 35.50
C GLN A 524 -19.31 -35.37 37.02
N LYS A 525 -18.07 -35.10 37.43
CA LYS A 525 -17.74 -34.90 38.85
C LYS A 525 -18.01 -33.48 39.35
N TRP A 526 -17.78 -32.50 38.49
CA TRP A 526 -17.81 -31.08 38.85
C TRP A 526 -17.92 -30.21 37.60
N GLN A 527 -18.60 -29.07 37.71
CA GLN A 527 -18.73 -28.07 36.65
C GLN A 527 -18.67 -26.68 37.30
N GLU A 528 -17.78 -25.85 36.80
CA GLU A 528 -17.66 -24.46 37.19
C GLU A 528 -18.51 -23.60 36.26
N ASP A 529 -19.38 -22.78 36.85
CA ASP A 529 -20.29 -21.92 36.09
C ASP A 529 -19.56 -20.61 35.77
N ILE A 530 -18.82 -20.57 34.66
CA ILE A 530 -18.16 -19.35 34.19
C ILE A 530 -19.24 -18.43 33.63
N ARG A 531 -19.84 -17.61 34.50
CA ARG A 531 -20.72 -16.53 34.06
C ARG A 531 -19.93 -15.61 33.14
N CYS A 532 -20.38 -15.56 31.90
CA CYS A 532 -19.91 -14.69 30.83
C CYS A 532 -19.40 -13.35 31.41
N ARG A 533 -18.07 -13.14 31.45
CA ARG A 533 -17.56 -11.78 31.56
C ARG A 533 -18.01 -11.10 30.27
N SER A 534 -18.93 -10.14 30.39
CA SER A 534 -19.47 -9.31 29.32
C SER A 534 -18.43 -8.53 28.52
N ASP A 535 -17.15 -8.72 28.82
CA ASP A 535 -16.06 -7.85 28.43
C ASP A 535 -15.19 -8.63 27.43
N GLY A 536 -15.58 -8.55 26.17
CA GLY A 536 -14.63 -8.70 25.06
C GLY A 536 -14.74 -10.00 24.26
N TYR A 537 -15.87 -10.23 23.61
CA TYR A 537 -15.80 -10.90 22.30
C TYR A 537 -15.05 -9.95 21.36
N ALA A 538 -13.82 -10.30 20.97
CA ALA A 538 -12.93 -9.46 20.16
C ALA A 538 -13.49 -9.10 18.76
N LEU A 539 -14.64 -9.67 18.37
CA LEU A 539 -15.33 -9.41 17.10
C LEU A 539 -16.42 -8.32 17.18
N LEU A 540 -16.90 -8.00 18.38
CA LEU A 540 -17.75 -6.84 18.58
C LEU A 540 -16.83 -5.71 19.04
N ALA A 541 -16.70 -4.66 18.24
CA ALA A 541 -16.07 -3.44 18.74
C ALA A 541 -16.81 -3.01 20.00
N ASP A 542 -16.05 -2.35 20.87
CA ASP A 542 -16.57 -1.84 22.13
C ASP A 542 -17.95 -1.19 21.88
N PRO A 543 -19.00 -1.52 22.66
CA PRO A 543 -20.31 -0.93 22.49
C PRO A 543 -20.25 0.60 22.38
N SER A 544 -19.27 1.27 23.01
CA SER A 544 -19.01 2.70 22.84
C SER A 544 -18.79 3.19 21.41
N VAL A 545 -18.39 2.31 20.49
CA VAL A 545 -18.14 2.57 19.07
C VAL A 545 -19.43 2.59 18.25
N TYR A 546 -20.48 1.87 18.66
CA TYR A 546 -21.77 1.80 17.94
C TYR A 546 -22.95 2.35 18.72
N THR A 547 -22.82 2.52 20.03
CA THR A 547 -23.84 3.15 20.85
C THR A 547 -23.85 4.62 20.48
N ILE A 548 -24.96 5.09 19.89
CA ILE A 548 -25.18 6.49 19.58
C ILE A 548 -25.09 7.28 20.89
N ARG A 549 -23.91 7.84 21.17
CA ARG A 549 -23.67 8.75 22.29
C ARG A 549 -24.29 10.09 21.91
N GLU A 550 -25.54 10.28 22.35
CA GLU A 550 -26.40 11.47 22.17
C GLU A 550 -27.01 11.70 20.78
N LYS A 551 -28.35 11.60 20.71
CA LYS A 551 -29.15 12.37 19.75
C LYS A 551 -29.09 13.85 20.16
N LYS A 552 -28.15 14.62 19.63
CA LYS A 552 -28.34 16.07 19.57
C LYS A 552 -29.30 16.37 18.43
N LYS A 553 -30.44 17.00 18.74
CA LYS A 553 -31.25 17.70 17.74
C LYS A 553 -30.33 18.74 17.10
N LEU A 554 -29.83 18.45 15.91
CA LEU A 554 -29.34 19.50 15.03
C LEU A 554 -30.60 20.20 14.52
N PHE A 555 -30.71 21.49 14.84
CA PHE A 555 -31.78 22.43 14.52
C PHE A 555 -32.94 22.50 15.53
N ALA A 556 -33.06 23.68 16.14
CA ALA A 556 -34.34 24.32 16.43
C ALA A 556 -34.76 25.10 15.18
#